data_AF-A0A100IAH6-F1
#
_entry.id   AF-A0A100IAH6-F1
#
_cell.length_a   1.000
_cell.length_b   1.000
_cell.length_c   1.000
_cell.angle_alpha   90.00
_cell.angle_beta   90.00
_cell.angle_gamma   90.00
#
_symmetry.space_group_name_H-M   'P 1'
#
loop_
_entity.id
_entity.type
_entity.pdbx_description
1 polymer ?
#
loop_
_entity_poly.entity_id
_entity_poly.type
_entity_poly.pdbx_seq_one_letter_code
_entity_poly.pdbx_strand_id
1 'polypeptide(L)'
;MASDQLSALLLLPPPPSASFDQFKAAYEPILLGVCTKLVRELNGANHAAILDIALSLPGLLSPSYRPRTRAFSSLQSFLESIYRLIGIVCVEQGIELDGPGGIDARVILLDYDSVQTAVPRDNPCDGPIIDLQTLARSGRLWDFIYYPDNQVGQGLATAFSSFYSESKDPNGGSMSAIPDAPNWKAAESLLVMDDNHISTTHYSVAVGGTFDHFHIGHKLLLTATALVLQPAEDVEAGKVRKITVGVTGEGLLAKKKYAEFLESWDERCMSTGSFLSAIMDFRIPETSAPRIERESGSGPNDKYIQIQMRPDLVFKLVQITDPFGPTITDEEISALVVSKETRAGGGAVNEERAKKGWESLEVFEVDVLHTGEVPTDDAESFASKISSTDIRRRRMEMATE
;
A
#
# COMPACT_ATOMS: atom_id res chain seq x y z
N MET A 1 -2.08 8.27 -23.63
CA MET A 1 -0.98 7.45 -24.15
C MET A 1 -0.93 6.23 -23.27
N ALA A 2 -1.13 5.02 -23.81
CA ALA A 2 -1.01 3.79 -23.03
C ALA A 2 0.34 3.81 -22.31
N SER A 3 0.38 3.49 -21.01
CA SER A 3 1.63 3.51 -20.27
C SER A 3 2.56 2.47 -20.89
N ASP A 4 3.76 2.90 -21.28
CA ASP A 4 4.84 2.07 -21.83
C ASP A 4 5.42 1.08 -20.79
N GLN A 5 4.76 0.93 -19.64
CA GLN A 5 5.21 0.14 -18.50
C GLN A 5 4.33 -1.10 -18.38
N LEU A 6 4.96 -2.26 -18.50
CA LEU A 6 4.32 -3.55 -18.33
C LEU A 6 3.59 -3.64 -16.98
N SER A 7 2.33 -4.08 -17.02
CA SER A 7 1.42 -4.08 -15.89
C SER A 7 0.63 -5.38 -15.80
N ALA A 8 0.42 -5.86 -14.58
CA ALA A 8 -0.39 -7.04 -14.35
C ALA A 8 -1.23 -6.92 -13.08
N LEU A 9 -2.35 -7.63 -13.08
CA LEU A 9 -3.21 -7.84 -11.92
C LEU A 9 -3.10 -9.30 -11.48
N LEU A 10 -2.92 -9.55 -10.19
CA LEU A 10 -3.05 -10.86 -9.59
C LEU A 10 -4.27 -10.87 -8.67
N LEU A 11 -5.26 -11.67 -9.02
CA LEU A 11 -6.45 -11.94 -8.19
C LEU A 11 -6.12 -13.05 -7.19
N LEU A 12 -5.94 -12.69 -5.91
CA LEU A 12 -5.73 -13.64 -4.82
C LEU A 12 -7.04 -13.87 -4.06
N PRO A 13 -7.60 -15.09 -4.06
CA PRO A 13 -8.76 -15.43 -3.25
C PRO A 13 -8.37 -15.56 -1.78
N PRO A 14 -9.32 -15.56 -0.82
CA PRO A 14 -9.00 -15.51 0.61
C PRO A 14 -8.05 -16.63 1.07
N PRO A 15 -7.08 -16.32 1.95
CA PRO A 15 -6.14 -17.31 2.43
C PRO A 15 -6.86 -18.34 3.32
N PRO A 16 -6.25 -19.52 3.54
CA PRO A 16 -6.83 -20.56 4.41
C PRO A 16 -6.91 -20.14 5.88
N SER A 17 -6.03 -19.25 6.33
CA SER A 17 -6.05 -18.66 7.67
C SER A 17 -5.18 -17.40 7.76
N ALA A 18 -5.16 -16.78 8.94
CA ALA A 18 -4.25 -15.67 9.28
C ALA A 18 -2.82 -16.13 9.63
N SER A 19 -2.54 -17.44 9.67
CA SER A 19 -1.20 -17.95 9.95
C SER A 19 -0.28 -17.74 8.75
N PHE A 20 0.90 -17.16 8.98
CA PHE A 20 1.88 -16.96 7.91
C PHE A 20 2.29 -18.26 7.22
N ASP A 21 2.45 -19.37 7.95
CA ASP A 21 2.82 -20.67 7.34
C ASP A 21 1.78 -21.15 6.32
N GLN A 22 0.51 -21.07 6.67
CA GLN A 22 -0.58 -21.48 5.76
C GLN A 22 -0.77 -20.46 4.64
N PHE A 23 -0.55 -19.18 4.92
CA PHE A 23 -0.56 -18.10 3.94
C PHE A 23 0.54 -18.30 2.88
N LYS A 24 1.77 -18.55 3.32
CA LYS A 24 2.93 -18.89 2.49
C LYS A 24 2.67 -20.12 1.65
N ALA A 25 2.23 -21.22 2.27
CA ALA A 25 1.94 -22.47 1.57
C ALA A 25 0.88 -22.32 0.46
N ALA A 26 -0.10 -21.41 0.63
CA ALA A 26 -1.13 -21.15 -0.38
C ALA A 26 -0.63 -20.25 -1.53
N TYR A 27 0.15 -19.20 -1.23
CA TYR A 27 0.45 -18.14 -2.20
C TYR A 27 1.86 -18.15 -2.79
N GLU A 28 2.84 -18.78 -2.14
CA GLU A 28 4.23 -18.80 -2.61
C GLU A 28 4.37 -19.36 -4.04
N PRO A 29 3.77 -20.53 -4.39
CA PRO A 29 3.89 -21.05 -5.76
C PRO A 29 3.24 -20.14 -6.80
N ILE A 30 2.17 -19.43 -6.40
CA ILE A 30 1.43 -18.51 -7.28
C ILE A 30 2.28 -17.27 -7.56
N LEU A 31 2.82 -16.64 -6.51
CA LEU A 31 3.69 -15.47 -6.63
C LEU A 31 4.96 -15.82 -7.40
N LEU A 32 5.57 -16.97 -7.14
CA LEU A 32 6.72 -17.46 -7.92
C LEU A 32 6.40 -17.53 -9.42
N GLY A 33 5.26 -18.14 -9.78
CA GLY A 33 4.82 -18.27 -11.16
C GLY A 33 4.55 -16.93 -11.84
N VAL A 34 3.91 -15.97 -11.13
CA VAL A 34 3.61 -14.64 -11.64
C VAL A 34 4.88 -13.80 -11.81
N CYS A 35 5.71 -13.72 -10.78
CA CYS A 35 6.93 -12.92 -10.79
C CYS A 35 7.89 -13.39 -11.89
N THR A 36 8.08 -14.71 -12.03
CA THR A 36 8.92 -15.29 -13.09
C THR A 36 8.42 -14.95 -14.49
N LYS A 37 7.09 -15.03 -14.72
CA LYS A 37 6.49 -14.66 -16.00
C LYS A 37 6.72 -13.19 -16.31
N LEU A 38 6.43 -12.29 -15.35
CA LEU A 38 6.57 -10.85 -15.57
C LEU A 38 8.00 -10.42 -15.85
N VAL A 39 8.98 -10.92 -15.10
CA VAL A 39 10.40 -10.60 -15.33
C VAL A 39 10.87 -11.08 -16.70
N ARG A 40 10.38 -12.25 -17.15
CA ARG A 40 10.65 -12.73 -18.51
C ARG A 40 10.06 -11.81 -19.57
N GLU A 41 8.82 -11.33 -19.38
CA GLU A 41 8.18 -10.39 -20.32
C GLU A 41 8.85 -9.01 -20.30
N LEU A 42 9.42 -8.56 -19.17
CA LEU A 42 10.24 -7.34 -19.12
C LEU A 42 11.46 -7.42 -20.02
N ASN A 43 12.02 -8.62 -20.22
CA ASN A 43 13.13 -8.88 -21.14
C ASN A 43 14.31 -7.88 -21.02
N GLY A 44 14.69 -7.54 -19.78
CA GLY A 44 15.76 -6.59 -19.50
C GLY A 44 15.39 -5.11 -19.65
N ALA A 45 14.10 -4.77 -19.69
CA ALA A 45 13.64 -3.39 -19.70
C ALA A 45 14.17 -2.58 -18.51
N ASN A 46 14.46 -1.29 -18.74
CA ASN A 46 15.01 -0.38 -17.73
C ASN A 46 13.91 0.24 -16.82
N HIS A 47 12.81 -0.48 -16.62
CA HIS A 47 11.74 -0.11 -15.69
C HIS A 47 11.25 -1.37 -14.96
N ALA A 48 10.57 -1.19 -13.82
CA ALA A 48 9.91 -2.29 -13.13
C ALA A 48 8.58 -2.66 -13.82
N ALA A 49 8.16 -3.92 -13.75
CA ALA A 49 6.78 -4.30 -14.05
C ALA A 49 5.88 -3.94 -12.86
N ILE A 50 4.71 -3.35 -13.11
CA ILE A 50 3.72 -3.12 -12.07
C ILE A 50 2.96 -4.42 -11.83
N LEU A 51 2.91 -4.86 -10.57
CA LEU A 51 2.08 -5.98 -10.14
C LEU A 51 1.07 -5.49 -9.10
N ASP A 52 -0.15 -5.20 -9.54
CA ASP A 52 -1.29 -4.98 -8.64
C ASP A 52 -1.76 -6.33 -8.11
N ILE A 53 -1.85 -6.49 -6.78
CA ILE A 53 -2.29 -7.71 -6.11
C ILE A 53 -3.58 -7.40 -5.38
N ALA A 54 -4.70 -7.95 -5.88
CA ALA A 54 -5.99 -7.86 -5.23
C ALA A 54 -6.12 -9.01 -4.22
N LEU A 55 -5.77 -8.73 -2.96
CA LEU A 55 -5.87 -9.69 -1.86
C LEU A 55 -7.30 -9.68 -1.32
N SER A 56 -8.03 -10.75 -1.60
CA SER A 56 -9.42 -10.89 -1.18
C SER A 56 -9.53 -11.30 0.29
N LEU A 57 -10.33 -10.60 1.09
CA LEU A 57 -10.67 -10.99 2.47
C LEU A 57 -12.18 -10.90 2.68
N PRO A 58 -12.80 -11.81 3.45
CA PRO A 58 -14.24 -11.82 3.67
C PRO A 58 -14.70 -10.63 4.53
N GLY A 59 -15.85 -10.07 4.17
CA GLY A 59 -16.60 -9.07 4.93
C GLY A 59 -16.01 -7.67 5.02
N LEU A 60 -14.93 -7.30 4.31
CA LEU A 60 -14.20 -6.04 4.49
C LEU A 60 -15.07 -4.77 4.41
N LEU A 61 -16.15 -4.79 3.63
CA LEU A 61 -17.09 -3.67 3.50
C LEU A 61 -18.37 -3.84 4.33
N SER A 62 -18.46 -4.91 5.12
CA SER A 62 -19.59 -5.16 6.02
C SER A 62 -19.72 -4.04 7.08
N PRO A 63 -20.95 -3.59 7.38
CA PRO A 63 -21.19 -2.66 8.48
C PRO A 63 -20.67 -3.16 9.84
N SER A 64 -20.51 -4.48 10.03
CA SER A 64 -20.00 -5.07 11.26
C SER A 64 -18.55 -4.69 11.58
N TYR A 65 -17.77 -4.28 10.58
CA TYR A 65 -16.36 -3.90 10.73
C TYR A 65 -16.14 -2.39 10.76
N ARG A 66 -17.21 -1.62 11.00
CA ARG A 66 -17.11 -0.18 11.19
C ARG A 66 -16.88 0.15 12.67
N PRO A 67 -16.04 1.17 12.96
CA PRO A 67 -15.08 1.81 12.07
C PRO A 67 -13.93 0.86 11.72
N ARG A 68 -13.30 1.08 10.55
CA ARG A 68 -12.24 0.21 10.01
C ARG A 68 -11.07 0.01 10.98
N THR A 69 -10.81 0.98 11.84
CA THR A 69 -9.78 0.95 12.88
C THR A 69 -9.91 -0.26 13.81
N ARG A 70 -11.12 -0.78 14.05
CA ARG A 70 -11.33 -2.01 14.84
C ARG A 70 -10.69 -3.25 14.21
N ALA A 71 -10.54 -3.26 12.88
CA ALA A 71 -9.93 -4.37 12.16
C ALA A 71 -8.43 -4.14 11.89
N PHE A 72 -7.87 -3.00 12.29
CA PHE A 72 -6.55 -2.53 11.86
C PHE A 72 -5.45 -3.56 12.11
N SER A 73 -5.38 -4.12 13.32
CA SER A 73 -4.35 -5.10 13.71
C SER A 73 -4.35 -6.34 12.81
N SER A 74 -5.54 -6.83 12.45
CA SER A 74 -5.69 -7.97 11.53
C SER A 74 -5.31 -7.59 10.10
N LEU A 75 -5.80 -6.44 9.62
CA LEU A 75 -5.57 -5.98 8.25
C LEU A 75 -4.09 -5.68 7.98
N GLN A 76 -3.41 -4.99 8.91
CA GLN A 76 -1.99 -4.70 8.78
C GLN A 76 -1.14 -5.97 8.82
N SER A 77 -1.57 -7.01 9.57
CA SER A 77 -0.88 -8.30 9.60
C SER A 77 -0.99 -9.06 8.27
N PHE A 78 -2.14 -9.00 7.58
CA PHE A 78 -2.26 -9.55 6.23
C PHE A 78 -1.41 -8.78 5.21
N LEU A 79 -1.33 -7.45 5.33
CA LEU A 79 -0.45 -6.63 4.50
C LEU A 79 1.03 -6.98 4.72
N GLU A 80 1.44 -7.16 5.99
CA GLU A 80 2.78 -7.61 6.34
C GLU A 80 3.07 -8.97 5.71
N SER A 81 2.16 -9.93 5.88
CA SER A 81 2.32 -11.30 5.36
C SER A 81 2.52 -11.32 3.84
N ILE A 82 1.74 -10.55 3.08
CA ILE A 82 1.87 -10.54 1.63
C ILE A 82 3.13 -9.81 1.16
N TYR A 83 3.48 -8.65 1.73
CA TYR A 83 4.70 -7.94 1.35
C TYR A 83 5.96 -8.74 1.72
N ARG A 84 5.93 -9.39 2.90
CA ARG A 84 6.98 -10.32 3.32
C ARG A 84 7.14 -11.47 2.34
N LEU A 85 6.04 -12.09 1.92
CA LEU A 85 6.07 -13.20 0.97
C LEU A 85 6.57 -12.77 -0.42
N ILE A 86 6.13 -11.61 -0.93
CA ILE A 86 6.65 -11.02 -2.18
C ILE A 86 8.17 -10.84 -2.08
N GLY A 87 8.65 -10.32 -0.94
CA GLY A 87 10.08 -10.14 -0.72
C GLY A 87 10.84 -11.46 -0.70
N ILE A 88 10.32 -12.50 -0.04
CA ILE A 88 10.91 -13.85 -0.01
C ILE A 88 11.04 -14.39 -1.44
N VAL A 89 9.94 -14.42 -2.20
CA VAL A 89 9.92 -14.93 -3.58
C VAL A 89 10.91 -14.18 -4.46
N CYS A 90 10.98 -12.85 -4.36
CA CYS A 90 11.88 -12.08 -5.20
C CYS A 90 13.36 -12.23 -4.79
N VAL A 91 13.66 -12.50 -3.52
CA VAL A 91 15.02 -12.82 -3.08
C VAL A 91 15.45 -14.18 -3.60
N GLU A 92 14.65 -15.22 -3.37
CA GLU A 92 14.94 -16.60 -3.80
C GLU A 92 15.12 -16.72 -5.32
N GLN A 93 14.42 -15.88 -6.10
CA GLN A 93 14.52 -15.86 -7.56
C GLN A 93 15.52 -14.84 -8.11
N GLY A 94 16.21 -14.08 -7.26
CA GLY A 94 17.12 -13.02 -7.71
C GLY A 94 16.44 -11.89 -8.48
N ILE A 95 15.14 -11.66 -8.24
CA ILE A 95 14.33 -10.61 -8.87
C ILE A 95 14.48 -9.29 -8.11
N GLU A 96 14.77 -8.19 -8.81
CA GLU A 96 14.83 -6.87 -8.17
C GLU A 96 13.42 -6.44 -7.71
N LEU A 97 13.35 -5.80 -6.54
CA LEU A 97 12.11 -5.23 -6.00
C LEU A 97 12.16 -3.73 -6.15
N ASP A 98 11.07 -3.15 -6.65
CA ASP A 98 10.87 -1.69 -6.73
C ASP A 98 11.92 -0.94 -7.58
N GLY A 99 12.71 -1.68 -8.36
CA GLY A 99 13.80 -1.18 -9.19
C GLY A 99 13.74 -1.66 -10.65
N PRO A 100 14.56 -1.07 -11.55
CA PRO A 100 14.61 -1.44 -12.96
C PRO A 100 14.85 -2.94 -13.20
N GLY A 101 14.16 -3.52 -14.19
CA GLY A 101 14.21 -4.96 -14.48
C GLY A 101 13.52 -5.85 -13.44
N GLY A 102 12.91 -5.24 -12.42
CA GLY A 102 12.26 -5.89 -11.29
C GLY A 102 10.75 -5.75 -11.27
N ILE A 103 10.17 -5.92 -10.07
CA ILE A 103 8.72 -5.86 -9.84
C ILE A 103 8.40 -4.75 -8.83
N ASP A 104 7.47 -3.86 -9.22
CA ASP A 104 6.81 -2.87 -8.37
C ASP A 104 5.45 -3.44 -7.94
N ALA A 105 5.42 -4.15 -6.82
CA ALA A 105 4.20 -4.79 -6.31
C ALA A 105 3.35 -3.84 -5.46
N ARG A 106 2.03 -3.83 -5.65
CA ARG A 106 1.08 -2.98 -4.93
C ARG A 106 -0.07 -3.83 -4.43
N VAL A 107 -0.35 -3.79 -3.13
CA VAL A 107 -1.42 -4.59 -2.54
C VAL A 107 -2.68 -3.75 -2.37
N ILE A 108 -3.78 -4.31 -2.84
CA ILE A 108 -5.12 -3.74 -2.78
C ILE A 108 -5.99 -4.76 -2.05
N LEU A 109 -6.69 -4.33 -1.00
CA LEU A 109 -7.59 -5.21 -0.28
C LEU A 109 -8.95 -5.25 -0.98
N LEU A 110 -9.43 -6.45 -1.23
CA LEU A 110 -10.63 -6.70 -1.99
C LEU A 110 -11.68 -7.38 -1.11
N ASP A 111 -12.87 -6.79 -1.01
CA ASP A 111 -13.96 -7.38 -0.26
C ASP A 111 -14.48 -8.64 -0.97
N TYR A 112 -14.22 -9.81 -0.39
CA TYR A 112 -14.57 -11.08 -1.04
C TYR A 112 -16.08 -11.32 -1.09
N ASP A 113 -16.86 -10.72 -0.18
CA ASP A 113 -18.32 -10.88 -0.16
C ASP A 113 -18.98 -10.19 -1.37
N SER A 114 -18.27 -9.21 -1.96
CA SER A 114 -18.67 -8.57 -3.22
C SER A 114 -18.64 -9.50 -4.44
N VAL A 115 -17.95 -10.64 -4.35
CA VAL A 115 -17.93 -11.68 -5.39
C VAL A 115 -19.33 -12.29 -5.58
N GLN A 116 -20.13 -12.37 -4.51
CA GLN A 116 -21.45 -12.99 -4.53
C GLN A 116 -22.59 -11.98 -4.69
N THR A 117 -22.35 -10.72 -4.32
CA THR A 117 -23.35 -9.66 -4.34
C THR A 117 -23.23 -8.85 -5.62
N ALA A 118 -23.93 -9.30 -6.67
CA ALA A 118 -23.97 -8.62 -7.97
C ALA A 118 -24.78 -7.30 -7.95
N VAL A 119 -24.99 -6.68 -6.79
CA VAL A 119 -25.71 -5.41 -6.69
C VAL A 119 -24.79 -4.31 -7.23
N PRO A 120 -25.14 -3.66 -8.34
CA PRO A 120 -24.30 -2.60 -8.88
C PRO A 120 -24.22 -1.45 -7.90
N ARG A 121 -23.01 -1.02 -7.53
CA ARG A 121 -22.81 0.28 -6.90
C ARG A 121 -22.72 1.34 -7.98
N ASP A 122 -23.47 2.43 -7.80
CA ASP A 122 -23.42 3.59 -8.69
C ASP A 122 -22.10 4.35 -8.54
N ASN A 123 -21.52 4.37 -7.33
CA ASN A 123 -20.27 5.07 -7.03
C ASN A 123 -19.15 4.08 -6.68
N PRO A 124 -17.97 4.21 -7.30
CA PRO A 124 -16.80 3.40 -6.96
C PRO A 124 -16.29 3.68 -5.54
N CYS A 125 -15.83 2.62 -4.86
CA CYS A 125 -15.19 2.72 -3.55
C CYS A 125 -13.80 3.33 -3.64
N ASP A 126 -13.40 3.99 -2.55
CA ASP A 126 -12.01 4.39 -2.37
C ASP A 126 -11.19 3.27 -1.79
N GLY A 127 -9.94 3.21 -2.21
CA GLY A 127 -8.98 2.34 -1.56
C GLY A 127 -8.70 2.70 -0.09
N PRO A 128 -7.84 1.91 0.58
CA PRO A 128 -7.14 0.75 0.03
C PRO A 128 -7.99 -0.53 0.06
N ILE A 129 -9.25 -0.45 0.53
CA ILE A 129 -10.25 -1.53 0.52
C ILE A 129 -11.32 -1.20 -0.50
N ILE A 130 -11.51 -2.05 -1.51
CA ILE A 130 -12.51 -1.87 -2.56
C ILE A 130 -13.33 -3.13 -2.78
N ASP A 131 -14.45 -3.02 -3.50
CA ASP A 131 -15.19 -4.16 -4.02
C ASP A 131 -14.71 -4.59 -5.42
N LEU A 132 -15.14 -5.79 -5.83
CA LEU A 132 -14.74 -6.41 -7.09
C LEU A 132 -15.19 -5.60 -8.30
N GLN A 133 -16.36 -4.98 -8.22
CA GLN A 133 -16.90 -4.17 -9.29
C GLN A 133 -16.08 -2.89 -9.49
N THR A 134 -15.67 -2.22 -8.41
CA THR A 134 -14.80 -1.04 -8.42
C THR A 134 -13.46 -1.39 -9.07
N LEU A 135 -12.84 -2.50 -8.68
CA LEU A 135 -11.59 -2.96 -9.30
C LEU A 135 -11.78 -3.24 -10.80
N ALA A 136 -12.76 -4.07 -11.15
CA ALA A 136 -13.01 -4.51 -12.52
C ALA A 136 -13.42 -3.36 -13.45
N ARG A 137 -14.15 -2.36 -12.95
CA ARG A 137 -14.59 -1.19 -13.73
C ARG A 137 -13.64 0.00 -13.68
N SER A 138 -12.54 -0.07 -12.92
CA SER A 138 -11.59 1.04 -12.75
C SER A 138 -10.99 1.57 -14.06
N GLY A 139 -10.38 2.74 -14.09
CA GLY A 139 -9.66 3.20 -15.29
C GLY A 139 -8.41 2.39 -15.65
N ARG A 140 -8.06 1.37 -14.86
CA ARG A 140 -6.80 0.62 -15.01
C ARG A 140 -6.89 -0.36 -16.17
N LEU A 141 -5.80 -0.40 -16.92
CA LEU A 141 -5.52 -1.37 -17.96
C LEU A 141 -4.37 -2.23 -17.46
N TRP A 142 -4.54 -3.54 -17.54
CA TRP A 142 -3.49 -4.51 -17.24
C TRP A 142 -3.19 -5.29 -18.51
N ASP A 143 -1.91 -5.55 -18.77
CA ASP A 143 -1.48 -6.39 -19.89
C ASP A 143 -1.78 -7.86 -19.62
N PHE A 144 -1.68 -8.26 -18.34
CA PHE A 144 -1.96 -9.61 -17.88
C PHE A 144 -2.84 -9.63 -16.63
N ILE A 145 -3.78 -10.57 -16.55
CA ILE A 145 -4.60 -10.78 -15.36
C ILE A 145 -4.44 -12.23 -14.90
N TYR A 146 -3.76 -12.43 -13.78
CA TYR A 146 -3.45 -13.74 -13.23
C TYR A 146 -4.41 -14.15 -12.12
N TYR A 147 -4.65 -15.45 -12.00
CA TYR A 147 -5.39 -16.07 -10.90
C TYR A 147 -4.90 -17.51 -10.68
N PRO A 148 -5.02 -18.08 -9.46
CA PRO A 148 -4.64 -19.47 -9.25
C PRO A 148 -5.60 -20.44 -9.94
N ASP A 149 -5.05 -21.46 -10.62
CA ASP A 149 -5.83 -22.52 -11.25
C ASP A 149 -6.34 -23.56 -10.24
N ASN A 150 -7.21 -23.11 -9.33
CA ASN A 150 -7.90 -23.94 -8.35
C ASN A 150 -9.36 -23.48 -8.20
N GLN A 151 -10.17 -24.24 -7.45
CA GLN A 151 -11.60 -23.97 -7.33
C GLN A 151 -11.91 -22.54 -6.84
N VAL A 152 -11.18 -22.05 -5.83
CA VAL A 152 -11.43 -20.74 -5.21
C VAL A 152 -10.97 -19.61 -6.14
N GLY A 153 -9.82 -19.77 -6.80
CA GLY A 153 -9.28 -18.83 -7.77
C GLY A 153 -10.13 -18.70 -9.03
N GLN A 154 -10.60 -19.83 -9.58
CA GLN A 154 -11.51 -19.85 -10.73
C GLN A 154 -12.85 -19.16 -10.41
N GLY A 155 -13.38 -19.32 -9.19
CA GLY A 155 -14.58 -18.61 -8.74
C GLY A 155 -14.40 -17.09 -8.76
N LEU A 156 -13.31 -16.60 -8.17
CA LEU A 156 -12.96 -15.17 -8.16
C LEU A 156 -12.72 -14.64 -9.58
N ALA A 157 -11.97 -15.36 -10.41
CA ALA A 157 -11.69 -14.98 -11.79
C ALA A 157 -12.95 -14.90 -12.66
N THR A 158 -13.89 -15.82 -12.46
CA THR A 158 -15.19 -15.82 -13.16
C THR A 158 -16.01 -14.58 -12.79
N ALA A 159 -16.12 -14.27 -11.49
CA ALA A 159 -16.84 -13.09 -11.02
C ALA A 159 -16.17 -11.78 -11.46
N PHE A 160 -14.83 -11.72 -11.44
CA PHE A 160 -14.10 -10.56 -11.96
C PHE A 160 -14.41 -10.35 -13.45
N SER A 161 -14.36 -11.43 -14.23
CA SER A 161 -14.59 -11.41 -15.67
C SER A 161 -16.00 -10.93 -16.02
N SER A 162 -17.02 -11.24 -15.21
CA SER A 162 -18.38 -10.77 -15.47
C SER A 162 -18.52 -9.25 -15.38
N PHE A 163 -17.69 -8.56 -14.59
CA PHE A 163 -17.69 -7.10 -14.51
C PHE A 163 -16.67 -6.45 -15.45
N TYR A 164 -15.54 -7.11 -15.69
CA TYR A 164 -14.46 -6.61 -16.53
C TYR A 164 -14.83 -6.60 -18.03
N SER A 165 -15.64 -7.58 -18.47
CA SER A 165 -16.01 -7.78 -19.88
C SER A 165 -17.20 -6.94 -20.38
N GLU A 166 -17.90 -6.20 -19.52
CA GLU A 166 -19.12 -5.47 -19.91
C GLU A 166 -18.89 -4.21 -20.77
N SER A 167 -17.67 -3.68 -20.91
CA SER A 167 -17.42 -2.48 -21.76
C SER A 167 -15.97 -2.06 -22.01
N LYS A 168 -14.95 -2.80 -21.53
CA LYS A 168 -13.57 -2.32 -21.60
C LYS A 168 -12.83 -2.84 -22.82
N ASP A 169 -12.36 -1.86 -23.60
CA ASP A 169 -11.25 -1.88 -24.55
C ASP A 169 -10.87 -3.26 -25.13
N PRO A 170 -10.96 -3.48 -26.45
CA PRO A 170 -10.50 -4.72 -27.10
C PRO A 170 -9.01 -5.06 -26.84
N ASN A 171 -8.24 -4.16 -26.23
CA ASN A 171 -6.86 -4.36 -25.80
C ASN A 171 -6.69 -4.72 -24.30
N GLY A 172 -7.78 -4.96 -23.55
CA GLY A 172 -7.68 -5.40 -22.15
C GLY A 172 -6.98 -6.75 -22.01
N GLY A 173 -6.08 -6.88 -21.02
CA GLY A 173 -5.29 -8.08 -20.78
C GLY A 173 -6.13 -9.34 -20.61
N SER A 174 -5.60 -10.46 -21.12
CA SER A 174 -6.27 -11.76 -21.06
C SER A 174 -6.13 -12.42 -19.68
N MET A 175 -7.22 -13.03 -19.23
CA MET A 175 -7.24 -13.85 -18.02
C MET A 175 -6.32 -15.07 -18.21
N SER A 176 -5.36 -15.23 -17.30
CA SER A 176 -4.29 -16.22 -17.39
C SER A 176 -4.17 -17.00 -16.08
N ALA A 177 -4.54 -18.28 -16.11
CA ALA A 177 -4.40 -19.13 -14.93
C ALA A 177 -2.91 -19.39 -14.60
N ILE A 178 -2.60 -19.44 -13.31
CA ILE A 178 -1.32 -19.94 -12.80
C ILE A 178 -1.50 -21.43 -12.50
N PRO A 179 -0.87 -22.32 -13.30
CA PRO A 179 -1.02 -23.76 -13.13
C PRO A 179 -0.38 -24.23 -11.83
N ASP A 180 -0.71 -25.45 -11.42
CA ASP A 180 -0.14 -26.12 -10.24
C ASP A 180 -0.33 -25.33 -8.93
N ALA A 181 -1.31 -24.42 -8.89
CA ALA A 181 -1.67 -23.70 -7.69
C ALA A 181 -2.17 -24.69 -6.61
N PRO A 182 -1.71 -24.55 -5.35
CA PRO A 182 -2.19 -25.39 -4.25
C PRO A 182 -3.72 -25.33 -4.12
N ASN A 183 -4.35 -26.41 -3.66
CA ASN A 183 -5.76 -26.41 -3.32
C ASN A 183 -5.93 -26.12 -1.82
N TRP A 184 -6.82 -25.19 -1.47
CA TRP A 184 -7.23 -24.94 -0.09
C TRP A 184 -8.70 -24.54 0.00
N LYS A 185 -9.26 -24.59 1.21
CA LYS A 185 -10.57 -24.01 1.52
C LYS A 185 -10.36 -22.57 1.98
N ALA A 186 -11.01 -21.61 1.32
CA ALA A 186 -11.05 -20.23 1.78
C ALA A 186 -11.65 -20.14 3.19
N ALA A 187 -11.05 -19.33 4.05
CA ALA A 187 -11.60 -19.05 5.37
C ALA A 187 -12.89 -18.21 5.26
N GLU A 188 -13.87 -18.55 6.09
CA GLU A 188 -15.16 -17.83 6.18
C GLU A 188 -15.04 -16.55 7.04
N SER A 189 -14.05 -16.51 7.94
CA SER A 189 -13.73 -15.35 8.77
C SER A 189 -12.23 -15.31 9.02
N LEU A 190 -11.62 -14.14 8.80
CA LEU A 190 -10.18 -13.91 8.93
C LEU A 190 -9.84 -12.73 9.83
N LEU A 191 -10.77 -11.80 10.01
CA LEU A 191 -10.52 -10.55 10.72
C LEU A 191 -10.93 -10.68 12.18
N VAL A 192 -10.01 -10.39 13.07
CA VAL A 192 -10.25 -10.21 14.51
C VAL A 192 -10.48 -8.73 14.76
N MET A 193 -11.61 -8.41 15.39
CA MET A 193 -11.94 -7.05 15.82
C MET A 193 -11.29 -6.75 17.17
N ASP A 194 -10.75 -5.55 17.30
CA ASP A 194 -10.36 -5.00 18.59
C ASP A 194 -11.55 -4.26 19.21
N ASP A 195 -12.18 -4.92 20.19
CA ASP A 195 -13.29 -4.37 20.96
C ASP A 195 -12.82 -3.60 22.21
N ASN A 196 -11.51 -3.60 22.50
CA ASN A 196 -10.97 -2.97 23.71
C ASN A 196 -10.65 -1.47 23.51
N HIS A 197 -10.48 -1.03 22.26
CA HIS A 197 -10.22 0.35 21.92
C HIS A 197 -11.51 1.14 21.67
N ILE A 198 -11.53 2.42 22.06
CA ILE A 198 -12.63 3.33 21.72
C ILE A 198 -12.64 3.42 20.20
N SER A 199 -13.72 2.92 19.61
CA SER A 199 -13.97 2.90 18.18
C SER A 199 -14.13 4.34 17.66
N THR A 200 -13.03 5.04 17.39
CA THR A 200 -13.04 6.39 16.83
C THR A 200 -12.85 6.37 15.31
N THR A 201 -13.41 7.38 14.64
CA THR A 201 -13.27 7.58 13.19
C THR A 201 -12.26 8.69 12.95
N HIS A 202 -11.36 8.50 11.99
CA HIS A 202 -10.34 9.50 11.68
C HIS A 202 -10.49 10.04 10.26
N TYR A 203 -10.61 11.36 10.18
CA TYR A 203 -10.64 12.10 8.91
C TYR A 203 -9.30 12.76 8.58
N SER A 204 -8.40 12.87 9.57
CA SER A 204 -7.05 13.42 9.38
C SER A 204 -6.04 12.50 10.06
N VAL A 205 -5.25 11.80 9.24
CA VAL A 205 -4.30 10.77 9.66
C VAL A 205 -2.90 11.20 9.24
N ALA A 206 -1.93 11.05 10.14
CA ALA A 206 -0.54 11.38 9.87
C ALA A 206 0.36 10.15 9.86
N VAL A 207 1.43 10.22 9.07
CA VAL A 207 2.56 9.29 9.09
C VAL A 207 3.84 10.06 8.78
N GLY A 208 4.96 9.68 9.41
CA GLY A 208 6.26 10.33 9.21
C GLY A 208 7.31 9.33 8.73
N GLY A 209 8.22 9.78 7.86
CA GLY A 209 9.27 8.93 7.34
C GLY A 209 10.25 9.66 6.43
N THR A 210 11.37 8.99 6.14
CA THR A 210 12.29 9.49 5.12
C THR A 210 11.78 9.21 3.71
N PHE A 211 11.12 8.07 3.47
CA PHE A 211 10.55 7.67 2.17
C PHE A 211 11.55 7.76 1.02
N ASP A 212 12.79 7.37 1.30
CA ASP A 212 13.91 7.38 0.34
C ASP A 212 14.13 5.99 -0.22
N HIS A 213 14.44 5.91 -1.52
CA HIS A 213 14.50 4.67 -2.29
C HIS A 213 13.28 3.81 -1.99
N PHE A 214 12.13 4.30 -2.45
CA PHE A 214 10.81 3.75 -2.13
C PHE A 214 10.77 2.22 -2.30
N HIS A 215 10.30 1.51 -1.28
CA HIS A 215 10.41 0.04 -1.20
C HIS A 215 9.21 -0.58 -0.45
N ILE A 216 9.06 -1.90 -0.47
CA ILE A 216 7.91 -2.61 0.16
C ILE A 216 7.63 -2.25 1.63
N GLY A 217 8.65 -1.96 2.44
CA GLY A 217 8.44 -1.43 3.81
C GLY A 217 7.69 -0.09 3.85
N HIS A 218 7.99 0.85 2.95
CA HIS A 218 7.23 2.10 2.81
C HIS A 218 5.80 1.84 2.33
N LYS A 219 5.62 0.87 1.42
CA LYS A 219 4.31 0.47 0.91
C LYS A 219 3.41 -0.08 2.01
N LEU A 220 3.94 -1.00 2.83
CA LEU A 220 3.24 -1.51 4.01
C LEU A 220 2.78 -0.37 4.93
N LEU A 221 3.69 0.53 5.31
CA LEU A 221 3.40 1.65 6.20
C LEU A 221 2.34 2.61 5.63
N LEU A 222 2.43 2.94 4.34
CA LEU A 222 1.48 3.85 3.68
C LEU A 222 0.11 3.19 3.43
N THR A 223 0.07 1.92 3.05
CA THR A 223 -1.20 1.18 2.94
C THR A 223 -1.87 1.07 4.31
N ALA A 224 -1.11 0.76 5.37
CA ALA A 224 -1.64 0.76 6.73
C ALA A 224 -2.14 2.14 7.17
N THR A 225 -1.43 3.21 6.83
CA THR A 225 -1.89 4.60 7.08
C THR A 225 -3.24 4.86 6.41
N ALA A 226 -3.40 4.40 5.17
CA ALA A 226 -4.65 4.54 4.44
C ALA A 226 -5.80 3.69 5.03
N LEU A 227 -5.52 2.59 5.75
CA LEU A 227 -6.54 1.80 6.45
C LEU A 227 -7.16 2.53 7.65
N VAL A 228 -6.41 3.43 8.29
CA VAL A 228 -6.88 4.23 9.44
C VAL A 228 -7.83 5.34 9.00
N LEU A 229 -7.68 5.82 7.76
CA LEU A 229 -8.54 6.88 7.23
C LEU A 229 -9.96 6.37 6.96
N GLN A 230 -10.95 7.15 7.38
CA GLN A 230 -12.36 6.80 7.21
C GLN A 230 -12.76 6.70 5.71
N PRO A 231 -13.55 5.68 5.29
CA PRO A 231 -14.17 5.59 3.97
C PRO A 231 -14.97 6.83 3.56
N ALA A 232 -15.10 7.09 2.25
CA ALA A 232 -15.95 8.15 1.71
C ALA A 232 -17.41 7.99 2.12
N GLU A 233 -17.91 6.75 2.09
CA GLU A 233 -19.32 6.44 2.31
C GLU A 233 -19.79 6.77 3.73
N ASP A 234 -18.83 6.91 4.64
CA ASP A 234 -19.07 7.17 6.06
C ASP A 234 -18.72 8.61 6.45
N VAL A 235 -18.35 9.47 5.48
CA VAL A 235 -17.99 10.86 5.74
C VAL A 235 -19.21 11.69 6.04
N GLU A 236 -19.21 12.36 7.20
CA GLU A 236 -20.17 13.41 7.49
C GLU A 236 -20.09 14.53 6.44
N ALA A 237 -21.24 14.96 5.92
CA ALA A 237 -21.32 15.97 4.87
C ALA A 237 -20.46 17.20 5.19
N GLY A 238 -19.51 17.52 4.30
CA GLY A 238 -18.62 18.68 4.42
C GLY A 238 -17.26 18.42 5.09
N LYS A 239 -17.01 17.22 5.63
CA LYS A 239 -15.67 16.86 6.12
C LYS A 239 -14.73 16.50 4.96
N VAL A 240 -13.51 17.01 5.01
CA VAL A 240 -12.42 16.64 4.11
C VAL A 240 -11.57 15.55 4.78
N ARG A 241 -11.28 14.48 4.05
CA ARG A 241 -10.35 13.45 4.48
C ARG A 241 -8.94 13.79 4.05
N LYS A 242 -7.98 13.64 4.95
CA LYS A 242 -6.59 14.07 4.78
C LYS A 242 -5.63 12.98 5.24
N ILE A 243 -4.71 12.59 4.36
CA ILE A 243 -3.49 11.86 4.74
C ILE A 243 -2.33 12.85 4.72
N THR A 244 -1.74 13.10 5.87
CA THR A 244 -0.56 13.96 6.01
C THR A 244 0.69 13.10 6.13
N VAL A 245 1.57 13.19 5.13
CA VAL A 245 2.84 12.46 5.13
C VAL A 245 3.98 13.44 5.42
N GLY A 246 4.61 13.30 6.59
CA GLY A 246 5.82 14.02 6.94
C GLY A 246 7.04 13.38 6.28
N VAL A 247 7.62 14.07 5.30
CA VAL A 247 8.79 13.62 4.53
C VAL A 247 10.02 14.38 5.03
N THR A 248 11.03 13.67 5.56
CA THR A 248 12.17 14.32 6.22
C THR A 248 12.94 15.25 5.29
N GLY A 249 13.17 16.49 5.72
CA GLY A 249 14.02 17.50 5.09
C GLY A 249 15.47 17.46 5.58
N GLU A 250 16.31 18.34 5.05
CA GLU A 250 17.76 18.35 5.25
C GLU A 250 18.18 18.32 6.74
N GLY A 251 17.47 19.03 7.61
CA GLY A 251 17.75 19.09 9.06
C GLY A 251 17.73 17.74 9.78
N LEU A 252 16.95 16.77 9.28
CA LEU A 252 16.85 15.40 9.84
C LEU A 252 17.69 14.37 9.06
N LEU A 253 18.33 14.78 7.96
CA LEU A 253 19.09 13.89 7.06
C LEU A 253 20.60 13.93 7.33
N ALA A 254 21.10 14.91 8.08
CA ALA A 254 22.54 15.15 8.27
C ALA A 254 23.36 13.96 8.81
N LYS A 255 22.73 12.98 9.45
CA LYS A 255 23.38 11.77 10.00
C LYS A 255 23.14 10.50 9.18
N LYS A 256 22.47 10.59 8.03
CA LYS A 256 22.17 9.42 7.19
C LYS A 256 23.47 8.93 6.52
N LYS A 257 23.67 7.61 6.54
CA LYS A 257 24.78 6.98 5.81
C LYS A 257 24.55 7.11 4.31
N TYR A 258 25.63 7.33 3.55
CA TYR A 258 25.64 7.49 2.09
C TYR A 258 24.69 8.62 1.63
N ALA A 259 24.77 9.78 2.31
CA ALA A 259 23.85 10.89 2.14
C ALA A 259 23.89 11.47 0.71
N GLU A 260 25.01 11.33 0.01
CA GLU A 260 25.19 11.73 -1.38
C GLU A 260 24.34 10.91 -2.38
N PHE A 261 23.82 9.75 -1.96
CA PHE A 261 22.91 8.91 -2.74
C PHE A 261 21.44 9.02 -2.26
N LEU A 262 21.11 10.02 -1.44
CA LEU A 262 19.73 10.31 -1.07
C LEU A 262 18.96 10.91 -2.25
N GLU A 263 17.71 10.47 -2.41
CA GLU A 263 16.76 11.11 -3.32
C GLU A 263 16.40 12.51 -2.79
N SER A 264 16.17 13.44 -3.72
CA SER A 264 15.70 14.78 -3.39
C SER A 264 14.37 14.72 -2.64
N TRP A 265 14.06 15.76 -1.86
CA TRP A 265 12.77 15.84 -1.17
C TRP A 265 11.59 15.74 -2.14
N ASP A 266 11.70 16.36 -3.31
CA ASP A 266 10.69 16.31 -4.35
C ASP A 266 10.49 14.90 -4.92
N GLU A 267 11.56 14.16 -5.23
CA GLU A 267 11.46 12.77 -5.71
C GLU A 267 10.78 11.86 -4.68
N ARG A 268 11.17 11.96 -3.41
CA ARG A 268 10.59 11.17 -2.32
C ARG A 268 9.10 11.47 -2.12
N CYS A 269 8.71 12.75 -2.21
CA CYS A 269 7.31 13.16 -2.20
C CYS A 269 6.56 12.61 -3.42
N MET A 270 7.12 12.71 -4.63
CA MET A 270 6.46 12.22 -5.85
C MET A 270 6.24 10.71 -5.83
N SER A 271 7.22 9.91 -5.39
CA SER A 271 7.08 8.45 -5.25
C SER A 271 6.03 8.09 -4.21
N THR A 272 6.04 8.75 -3.05
CA THR A 272 5.05 8.56 -1.98
C THR A 272 3.63 8.90 -2.44
N GLY A 273 3.44 10.07 -3.07
CA GLY A 273 2.15 10.54 -3.57
C GLY A 273 1.61 9.69 -4.72
N SER A 274 2.50 9.23 -5.62
CA SER A 274 2.15 8.30 -6.70
C SER A 274 1.66 6.96 -6.14
N PHE A 275 2.35 6.40 -5.14
CA PHE A 275 1.93 5.16 -4.50
C PHE A 275 0.57 5.30 -3.80
N LEU A 276 0.38 6.34 -2.98
CA LEU A 276 -0.92 6.60 -2.34
C LEU A 276 -2.04 6.72 -3.37
N SER A 277 -1.82 7.47 -4.45
CA SER A 277 -2.79 7.58 -5.54
C SER A 277 -3.09 6.20 -6.17
N ALA A 278 -2.06 5.39 -6.38
CA ALA A 278 -2.16 4.05 -6.95
C ALA A 278 -2.83 3.01 -6.05
N ILE A 279 -3.01 3.27 -4.75
CA ILE A 279 -3.79 2.36 -3.87
C ILE A 279 -5.10 2.96 -3.40
N MET A 280 -5.37 4.24 -3.69
CA MET A 280 -6.58 4.94 -3.21
C MET A 280 -7.56 5.28 -4.32
N ASP A 281 -7.11 5.51 -5.56
CA ASP A 281 -7.96 5.93 -6.67
C ASP A 281 -8.18 4.81 -7.69
N PHE A 282 -9.43 4.37 -7.79
CA PHE A 282 -9.88 3.30 -8.69
C PHE A 282 -10.95 3.76 -9.66
N ARG A 283 -11.20 5.06 -9.75
CA ARG A 283 -12.31 5.58 -10.55
C ARG A 283 -11.90 5.65 -12.01
N ILE A 284 -12.88 5.61 -12.91
CA ILE A 284 -12.63 5.90 -14.32
C ILE A 284 -12.26 7.39 -14.40
N PRO A 285 -11.18 7.78 -15.09
CA PRO A 285 -10.78 9.17 -15.21
C PRO A 285 -11.89 10.02 -15.86
N GLU A 286 -12.76 10.64 -15.08
CA GLU A 286 -13.67 11.68 -15.57
C GLU A 286 -12.92 13.02 -15.61
N THR A 287 -12.56 13.48 -16.82
CA THR A 287 -12.09 14.82 -17.28
C THR A 287 -11.12 15.69 -16.44
N SER A 288 -10.77 15.37 -15.19
CA SER A 288 -9.91 16.20 -14.34
C SER A 288 -8.91 15.33 -13.57
N ALA A 289 -7.63 15.40 -13.97
CA ALA A 289 -6.52 14.80 -13.23
C ALA A 289 -6.44 15.37 -11.80
N PRO A 290 -5.83 14.64 -10.84
CA PRO A 290 -5.56 15.17 -9.51
C PRO A 290 -4.88 16.54 -9.60
N ARG A 291 -5.35 17.50 -8.80
CA ARG A 291 -4.72 18.83 -8.74
C ARG A 291 -3.55 18.77 -7.80
N ILE A 292 -2.36 19.07 -8.31
CA ILE A 292 -1.13 19.12 -7.53
C ILE A 292 -0.81 20.59 -7.27
N GLU A 293 -0.81 20.97 -6.00
CA GLU A 293 -0.43 22.29 -5.53
C GLU A 293 0.89 22.17 -4.75
N ARG A 294 1.78 23.13 -4.96
CA ARG A 294 3.08 23.19 -4.29
C ARG A 294 3.15 24.50 -3.55
N GLU A 295 3.41 24.44 -2.25
CA GLU A 295 3.65 25.62 -1.45
C GLU A 295 5.04 25.56 -0.82
N SER A 296 5.67 26.72 -0.71
CA SER A 296 6.96 26.91 -0.08
C SER A 296 6.90 28.20 0.71
N GLY A 297 6.29 28.13 1.89
CA GLY A 297 6.32 29.23 2.86
C GLY A 297 7.61 29.22 3.69
N SER A 298 7.76 30.22 4.56
CA SER A 298 8.96 30.46 5.37
C SER A 298 8.87 29.96 6.81
N GLY A 299 7.70 29.49 7.27
CA GLY A 299 7.47 28.94 8.60
C GLY A 299 7.75 27.43 8.71
N PRO A 300 7.69 26.88 9.93
CA PRO A 300 7.93 25.46 10.18
C PRO A 300 6.86 24.62 9.47
N ASN A 301 7.28 23.62 8.69
CA ASN A 301 6.40 22.74 7.92
C ASN A 301 5.60 23.44 6.79
N ASP A 302 6.00 24.65 6.38
CA ASP A 302 5.33 25.43 5.31
C ASP A 302 5.73 25.01 3.89
N LYS A 303 6.70 24.10 3.75
CA LYS A 303 7.03 23.47 2.46
C LYS A 303 6.24 22.19 2.31
N TYR A 304 5.32 22.13 1.35
CA TYR A 304 4.54 20.93 1.10
C TYR A 304 4.11 20.77 -0.37
N ILE A 305 3.80 19.52 -0.73
CA ILE A 305 3.11 19.15 -1.97
C ILE A 305 1.74 18.63 -1.55
N GLN A 306 0.68 19.26 -2.05
CA GLN A 306 -0.70 18.83 -1.83
C GLN A 306 -1.23 18.20 -3.12
N ILE A 307 -1.75 16.98 -3.00
CA ILE A 307 -2.39 16.25 -4.08
C ILE A 307 -3.87 16.16 -3.74
N GLN A 308 -4.67 17.00 -4.40
CA GLN A 308 -6.12 16.97 -4.29
C GLN A 308 -6.66 15.88 -5.22
N MET A 309 -6.98 14.71 -4.67
CA MET A 309 -7.56 13.60 -5.42
C MET A 309 -9.04 13.88 -5.76
N ARG A 310 -9.75 14.49 -4.80
CA ARG A 310 -11.16 14.90 -4.88
C ARG A 310 -11.44 16.02 -3.91
N PRO A 311 -12.56 16.75 -4.02
CA PRO A 311 -12.97 17.74 -3.02
C PRO A 311 -12.90 17.24 -1.56
N ASP A 312 -13.14 15.95 -1.32
CA ASP A 312 -13.19 15.34 0.01
C ASP A 312 -11.98 14.44 0.34
N LEU A 313 -10.97 14.31 -0.53
CA LEU A 313 -9.75 13.52 -0.27
C LEU A 313 -8.48 14.25 -0.70
N VAL A 314 -7.59 14.46 0.27
CA VAL A 314 -6.33 15.19 0.12
C VAL A 314 -5.16 14.37 0.63
N PHE A 315 -4.07 14.33 -0.14
CA PHE A 315 -2.76 13.90 0.36
C PHE A 315 -1.87 15.12 0.53
N LYS A 316 -1.34 15.35 1.72
CA LYS A 316 -0.46 16.48 2.02
C LYS A 316 0.92 15.97 2.41
N LEU A 317 1.89 16.13 1.51
CA LEU A 317 3.27 15.70 1.72
C LEU A 317 4.09 16.89 2.22
N VAL A 318 4.42 16.89 3.50
CA VAL A 318 4.97 18.02 4.24
C VAL A 318 6.45 17.79 4.50
N GLN A 319 7.29 18.79 4.25
CA GLN A 319 8.69 18.72 4.67
C GLN A 319 8.77 18.86 6.18
N ILE A 320 9.28 17.82 6.86
CA ILE A 320 9.52 17.87 8.30
C ILE A 320 10.99 18.13 8.59
N THR A 321 11.26 19.05 9.51
CA THR A 321 12.62 19.45 9.92
C THR A 321 12.91 19.15 11.40
N ASP A 322 11.90 18.71 12.13
CA ASP A 322 11.95 18.27 13.51
C ASP A 322 11.21 16.92 13.69
N PRO A 323 11.42 16.20 14.80
CA PRO A 323 10.81 14.89 15.02
C PRO A 323 9.28 14.87 15.14
N PHE A 324 8.62 16.01 15.37
CA PHE A 324 7.17 16.10 15.57
C PHE A 324 6.44 16.49 14.28
N GLY A 325 7.04 17.35 13.45
CA GLY A 325 6.48 17.78 12.18
C GLY A 325 5.06 18.36 12.35
N PRO A 326 4.11 18.06 11.45
CA PRO A 326 2.78 18.68 11.49
C PRO A 326 1.93 18.23 12.68
N THR A 327 2.29 17.16 13.39
CA THR A 327 1.47 16.58 14.48
C THR A 327 1.30 17.49 15.70
N ILE A 328 2.13 18.53 15.82
CA ILE A 328 2.06 19.55 16.88
C ILE A 328 1.77 20.97 16.34
N THR A 329 1.49 21.08 15.04
CA THR A 329 1.15 22.35 14.38
C THR A 329 -0.20 22.30 13.64
N ASP A 330 -0.73 21.11 13.36
CA ASP A 330 -2.07 20.85 12.82
C ASP A 330 -2.88 20.07 13.87
N GLU A 331 -3.80 20.78 14.54
CA GLU A 331 -4.64 20.21 15.60
C GLU A 331 -5.69 19.23 15.06
N GLU A 332 -6.05 19.33 13.77
CA GLU A 332 -7.07 18.46 13.14
C GLU A 332 -6.60 17.01 13.03
N ILE A 333 -5.29 16.76 13.02
CA ILE A 333 -4.73 15.40 13.02
C ILE A 333 -5.20 14.70 14.28
N SER A 334 -5.88 13.56 14.12
CA SER A 334 -6.43 12.77 15.22
C SER A 334 -5.83 11.36 15.33
N ALA A 335 -5.13 10.90 14.30
CA ALA A 335 -4.40 9.63 14.33
C ALA A 335 -2.98 9.77 13.79
N LEU A 336 -2.07 8.97 14.35
CA LEU A 336 -0.69 8.84 13.92
C LEU A 336 -0.36 7.36 13.68
N VAL A 337 0.11 7.04 12.48
CA VAL A 337 0.60 5.71 12.15
C VAL A 337 2.11 5.70 12.27
N VAL A 338 2.63 4.72 13.02
CA VAL A 338 4.07 4.53 13.26
C VAL A 338 4.46 3.09 12.94
N SER A 339 5.70 2.87 12.52
CA SER A 339 6.27 1.52 12.50
C SER A 339 6.68 1.11 13.92
N LYS A 340 6.86 -0.19 14.16
CA LYS A 340 7.51 -0.71 15.39
C LYS A 340 8.83 0.00 15.73
N GLU A 341 9.61 0.41 14.73
CA GLU A 341 10.87 1.14 14.92
C GLU A 341 10.67 2.55 15.46
N THR A 342 9.53 3.18 15.17
CA THR A 342 9.21 4.57 15.51
C THR A 342 8.14 4.69 16.60
N ARG A 343 7.80 3.60 17.29
CA ARG A 343 6.82 3.53 18.40
C ARG A 343 7.04 4.64 19.43
N ALA A 344 8.29 4.85 19.86
CA ALA A 344 8.62 5.86 20.87
C ALA A 344 8.26 7.30 20.42
N GLY A 345 8.26 7.55 19.10
CA GLY A 345 7.87 8.83 18.51
C GLY A 345 6.41 9.19 18.78
N GLY A 346 5.50 8.21 18.75
CA GLY A 346 4.09 8.45 19.04
C GLY A 346 3.84 8.92 20.48
N GLY A 347 4.54 8.35 21.45
CA GLY A 347 4.51 8.79 22.85
C GLY A 347 5.02 10.22 23.00
N ALA A 348 6.17 10.54 22.41
CA ALA A 348 6.76 11.87 22.46
C ALA A 348 5.86 12.95 21.83
N VAL A 349 5.19 12.63 20.70
CA VAL A 349 4.20 13.53 20.08
C VAL A 349 3.05 13.83 21.04
N ASN A 350 2.49 12.81 21.70
CA ASN A 350 1.38 13.01 22.64
C ASN A 350 1.80 13.80 23.89
N GLU A 351 3.03 13.66 24.37
CA GLU A 351 3.58 14.51 25.42
C GLU A 351 3.65 15.99 25.01
N GLU A 352 4.09 16.29 23.78
CA GLU A 352 4.11 17.67 23.27
C GLU A 352 2.71 18.24 23.02
N ARG A 353 1.77 17.42 22.53
CA ARG A 353 0.35 17.81 22.39
C ARG A 353 -0.29 18.13 23.74
N ALA A 354 0.00 17.34 24.78
CA ALA A 354 -0.49 17.59 26.13
C ALA A 354 0.03 18.94 26.69
N LYS A 355 1.29 19.31 26.42
CA LYS A 355 1.84 20.63 26.80
C LYS A 355 1.11 21.79 26.12
N LYS A 356 0.51 21.57 24.96
CA LYS A 356 -0.32 22.54 24.22
C LYS A 356 -1.80 22.52 24.62
N GLY A 357 -2.22 21.56 25.44
CA GLY A 357 -3.62 21.35 25.79
C GLY A 357 -4.45 20.69 24.68
N TRP A 358 -3.80 20.04 23.71
CA TRP A 358 -4.45 19.33 22.61
C TRP A 358 -4.78 17.89 23.00
N GLU A 359 -5.79 17.31 22.34
CA GLU A 359 -6.13 15.90 22.50
C GLU A 359 -4.99 15.00 22.00
N SER A 360 -4.75 13.89 22.70
CA SER A 360 -3.79 12.87 22.28
C SER A 360 -4.21 12.24 20.96
N LEU A 361 -3.24 11.98 20.08
CA LEU A 361 -3.45 11.17 18.88
C LEU A 361 -3.66 9.71 19.26
N GLU A 362 -4.58 9.05 18.55
CA GLU A 362 -4.63 7.60 18.52
C GLU A 362 -3.44 7.08 17.70
N VAL A 363 -2.60 6.24 18.30
CA VAL A 363 -1.37 5.74 17.67
C VAL A 363 -1.59 4.33 17.17
N PHE A 364 -1.49 4.15 15.86
CA PHE A 364 -1.59 2.86 15.20
C PHE A 364 -0.19 2.35 14.84
N GLU A 365 0.14 1.16 15.33
CA GLU A 365 1.45 0.56 15.10
C GLU A 365 1.42 -0.47 13.98
N VAL A 366 2.34 -0.33 13.04
CA VAL A 366 2.53 -1.25 11.91
C VAL A 366 3.74 -2.12 12.15
N ASP A 367 3.59 -3.40 11.84
CA ASP A 367 4.68 -4.36 11.85
C ASP A 367 5.79 -3.95 10.86
N VAL A 368 7.02 -4.37 11.16
CA VAL A 368 8.17 -4.20 10.29
C VAL A 368 8.39 -5.52 9.56
N LEU A 369 8.88 -5.47 8.32
CA LEU A 369 9.26 -6.68 7.60
C LEU A 369 10.57 -7.20 8.22
N HIS A 370 10.53 -8.37 8.84
CA HIS A 370 11.69 -8.99 9.50
C HIS A 370 12.23 -10.18 8.68
N THR A 371 13.50 -10.51 8.90
CA THR A 371 14.19 -11.64 8.25
C THR A 371 14.02 -12.98 8.96
N GLY A 372 13.33 -13.05 10.10
CA GLY A 372 13.39 -14.18 11.04
C GLY A 372 12.91 -15.54 10.49
N GLU A 373 12.16 -15.53 9.40
CA GLU A 373 11.63 -16.73 8.72
C GLU A 373 12.03 -16.76 7.24
N VAL A 374 12.91 -15.84 6.81
CA VAL A 374 13.64 -15.95 5.55
C VAL A 374 14.72 -17.03 5.76
N PRO A 375 14.97 -17.93 4.80
CA PRO A 375 16.10 -18.85 4.88
C PRO A 375 17.37 -18.08 5.27
N THR A 376 18.21 -18.64 6.16
CA THR A 376 19.36 -17.92 6.72
C THR A 376 20.31 -17.39 5.65
N ASP A 377 20.43 -18.11 4.54
CA ASP A 377 21.28 -17.77 3.40
C ASP A 377 20.73 -16.58 2.59
N ASP A 378 19.43 -16.32 2.70
CA ASP A 378 18.70 -15.26 1.98
C ASP A 378 18.37 -14.04 2.87
N ALA A 379 18.58 -14.15 4.18
CA ALA A 379 18.23 -13.13 5.15
C ALA A 379 18.95 -11.79 4.89
N GLU A 380 20.25 -11.81 4.58
CA GLU A 380 21.01 -10.60 4.24
C GLU A 380 20.53 -9.96 2.93
N SER A 381 20.24 -10.79 1.92
CA SER A 381 19.71 -10.35 0.62
C SER A 381 18.34 -9.69 0.79
N PHE A 382 17.44 -10.30 1.55
CA PHE A 382 16.13 -9.73 1.89
C PHE A 382 16.26 -8.40 2.61
N ALA A 383 17.06 -8.34 3.69
CA ALA A 383 17.31 -7.11 4.43
C ALA A 383 17.83 -5.99 3.51
N SER A 384 18.73 -6.33 2.57
CA SER A 384 19.32 -5.36 1.64
C SER A 384 18.33 -4.78 0.62
N LYS A 385 17.26 -5.51 0.28
CA LYS A 385 16.22 -5.07 -0.66
C LYS A 385 15.14 -4.21 0.02
N ILE A 386 14.97 -4.33 1.33
CA ILE A 386 13.93 -3.61 2.10
C ILE A 386 14.49 -2.45 2.94
N SER A 387 15.78 -2.12 2.77
CA SER A 387 16.51 -1.10 3.55
C SER A 387 17.00 0.00 2.62
N SER A 388 16.47 1.23 2.76
CA SER A 388 16.98 2.41 2.03
C SER A 388 18.48 2.61 2.24
N THR A 389 19.02 2.24 3.41
CA THR A 389 20.46 2.38 3.70
C THR A 389 21.29 1.46 2.81
N ASP A 390 20.84 0.23 2.59
CA ASP A 390 21.52 -0.73 1.72
C ASP A 390 21.35 -0.41 0.24
N ILE A 391 20.19 0.14 -0.16
CA ILE A 391 20.00 0.65 -1.52
C ILE A 391 21.02 1.77 -1.81
N ARG A 392 21.20 2.73 -0.90
CA ARG A 392 22.24 3.76 -1.06
C ARG A 392 23.64 3.18 -1.10
N ARG A 393 23.95 2.20 -0.25
CA ARG A 393 25.25 1.50 -0.25
C ARG A 393 25.54 0.87 -1.62
N ARG A 394 24.59 0.11 -2.18
CA ARG A 394 24.72 -0.51 -3.51
C ARG A 394 24.92 0.54 -4.61
N ARG A 395 24.16 1.65 -4.58
CA ARG A 395 24.32 2.76 -5.53
C ARG A 395 25.70 3.42 -5.44
N MET A 396 26.25 3.52 -4.22
CA MET A 396 27.61 4.00 -4.00
C MET A 396 28.65 3.06 -4.60
N GLU A 397 28.57 1.77 -4.30
CA GLU A 397 29.48 0.74 -4.84
C GLU A 397 29.48 0.77 -6.38
N MET A 398 28.30 0.79 -7.01
CA MET A 398 28.17 0.88 -8.48
C MET A 398 28.70 2.19 -9.09
N ALA A 399 28.70 3.30 -8.36
CA ALA A 399 29.23 4.57 -8.84
C ALA A 399 30.75 4.69 -8.69
N THR A 400 31.36 3.79 -7.91
CA THR A 400 32.81 3.74 -7.67
C THR A 400 33.55 2.71 -8.53
N GLU A 401 32.81 1.81 -9.18
CA GLU A 401 33.27 0.88 -10.22
C GLU A 401 33.31 1.56 -11.59
#